data_AF-A0A940TAU1-F1
#
_entry.id   AF-A0A940TAU1-F1
#
_cell.length_a   1.000
_cell.length_b   1.000
_cell.length_c   1.000
_cell.angle_alpha   90.00
_cell.angle_beta   90.00
_cell.angle_gamma   90.00
#
_symmetry.space_group_name_H-M   'P 1'
#
loop_
_entity.id
_entity.type
_entity.pdbx_description
1 polymer ?
#
loop_
_entity_poly.entity_id
_entity_poly.type
_entity_poly.pdbx_seq_one_letter_code
_entity_poly.pdbx_strand_id
1 'polypeptide(L)'
;GVDTPEDAQKLRGKILYMDRDDVELEEGCYFVQDLIGLEVVDADDGTFYGKLSQVTETGANDVYHIKGEDREYLIPAIPDVIVQTDIEGGRLVIRKMEGLFD
;
A
#
# COMPACT_ATOMS: atom_id res chain seq x y z
N GLY A 1 11.73 -32.77 0.75
CA GLY A 1 10.78 -32.02 1.60
C GLY A 1 9.37 -32.23 1.09
N VAL A 2 9.16 -31.91 -0.18
CA VAL A 2 8.06 -32.38 -1.03
C VAL A 2 8.76 -32.86 -2.29
N ASP A 3 8.78 -34.17 -2.53
CA ASP A 3 9.67 -34.77 -3.54
C ASP A 3 8.90 -35.50 -4.65
N THR A 4 7.55 -35.48 -4.59
CA THR A 4 6.66 -36.08 -5.59
C THR A 4 5.50 -35.13 -5.95
N PRO A 5 4.93 -35.23 -7.17
CA PRO A 5 3.72 -34.48 -7.56
C PRO A 5 2.52 -34.74 -6.63
N GLU A 6 2.37 -35.97 -6.12
CA GLU A 6 1.31 -36.36 -5.19
C GLU A 6 1.45 -35.65 -3.85
N ASP A 7 2.67 -35.42 -3.37
CA ASP A 7 2.92 -34.66 -2.16
C ASP A 7 2.65 -33.16 -2.35
N ALA A 8 2.96 -32.61 -3.53
CA ALA A 8 2.64 -31.23 -3.86
C ALA A 8 1.13 -30.97 -3.95
N GLN A 9 0.36 -31.93 -4.47
CA GLN A 9 -1.11 -31.81 -4.55
C GLN A 9 -1.77 -31.58 -3.19
N LYS A 10 -1.24 -32.17 -2.11
CA LYS A 10 -1.76 -32.01 -0.74
C LYS A 10 -1.62 -30.57 -0.21
N LEU A 11 -0.77 -29.76 -0.83
CA LEU A 11 -0.54 -28.37 -0.45
C LEU A 11 -1.38 -27.38 -1.25
N ARG A 12 -2.06 -27.82 -2.32
CA ARG A 12 -2.89 -26.95 -3.14
C ARG A 12 -4.01 -26.32 -2.31
N GLY A 13 -4.17 -24.99 -2.44
CA GLY A 13 -5.23 -24.23 -1.76
C GLY A 13 -4.97 -23.98 -0.28
N LYS A 14 -3.80 -24.36 0.25
CA LYS A 14 -3.38 -23.91 1.57
C LYS A 14 -2.92 -22.46 1.49
N ILE A 15 -3.19 -21.71 2.55
CA ILE A 15 -2.66 -20.36 2.75
C ILE A 15 -1.28 -20.50 3.39
N LEU A 16 -0.29 -19.87 2.77
CA LEU A 16 1.06 -19.79 3.31
C LEU A 16 1.17 -18.52 4.15
N TYR A 17 1.70 -18.67 5.35
CA TYR A 17 2.00 -17.58 6.26
C TYR A 17 3.50 -17.53 6.52
N MET A 18 3.98 -16.36 6.86
CA MET A 18 5.35 -16.09 7.28
C MET A 18 5.28 -15.21 8.52
N ASP A 19 6.21 -15.39 9.45
CA ASP A 19 6.34 -14.46 10.56
C ASP A 19 6.86 -13.12 10.03
N ARG A 20 6.28 -12.01 10.47
CA ARG A 20 6.74 -10.69 10.04
C ARG A 20 8.10 -10.37 10.64
N ASP A 21 8.39 -10.91 11.81
CA ASP A 21 9.66 -10.70 12.51
C ASP A 21 10.84 -11.41 11.81
N ASP A 22 10.55 -12.32 10.86
CA ASP A 22 11.56 -12.98 10.02
C ASP A 22 12.01 -12.10 8.83
N VAL A 23 11.44 -10.91 8.64
CA VAL A 23 11.75 -10.01 7.52
C VAL A 23 12.24 -8.65 8.02
N GLU A 24 13.44 -8.27 7.58
CA GLU A 24 13.92 -6.90 7.69
C GLU A 24 13.51 -6.12 6.43
N LEU A 25 12.77 -5.02 6.62
CA LEU A 25 12.41 -4.10 5.55
C LEU A 25 13.47 -3.01 5.42
N GLU A 26 13.76 -2.61 4.19
CA GLU A 26 14.54 -1.40 3.93
C GLU A 26 13.80 -0.15 4.43
N GLU A 27 14.55 0.91 4.73
CA GLU A 27 13.97 2.17 5.16
C GLU A 27 13.02 2.73 4.09
N GLY A 28 11.79 3.04 4.48
CA GLY A 28 10.76 3.51 3.56
C GLY A 28 9.99 2.40 2.83
N CYS A 29 10.33 1.13 3.04
CA CYS A 29 9.52 0.00 2.59
C CYS A 29 8.48 -0.40 3.65
N TYR A 30 7.29 -0.78 3.19
CA TYR A 30 6.18 -1.17 4.04
C TYR A 30 5.49 -2.40 3.45
N PHE A 31 4.92 -3.25 4.31
CA PHE A 31 4.01 -4.27 3.82
C PHE A 31 2.73 -3.60 3.33
N VAL A 32 2.25 -3.99 2.14
CA VAL A 32 1.00 -3.47 1.56
C VAL A 32 -0.18 -3.59 2.54
N GLN A 33 -0.26 -4.72 3.26
CA GLN A 33 -1.28 -4.98 4.28
C GLN A 33 -1.30 -3.95 5.43
N ASP A 34 -0.18 -3.27 5.71
CA ASP A 34 -0.11 -2.22 6.74
C ASP A 34 -0.48 -0.85 6.18
N LEU A 35 -0.35 -0.68 4.86
CA LEU A 35 -0.75 0.53 4.15
C LEU A 35 -2.26 0.57 3.89
N ILE A 36 -2.89 -0.57 3.60
CA ILE A 36 -4.32 -0.61 3.31
C ILE A 36 -5.11 -0.17 4.55
N GLY A 37 -5.96 0.84 4.37
CA GLY A 37 -6.81 1.40 5.42
C GLY A 37 -6.29 2.70 6.03
N LEU A 38 -5.05 3.12 5.74
CA LEU A 38 -4.52 4.40 6.18
C LEU A 38 -5.37 5.57 5.67
N GLU A 39 -5.60 6.56 6.53
CA GLU A 39 -6.26 7.82 6.18
C GLU A 39 -5.34 8.69 5.34
N VAL A 40 -5.79 9.10 4.16
CA VAL A 40 -4.98 9.88 3.23
C VAL A 40 -5.32 11.36 3.37
N VAL A 41 -4.32 12.17 3.70
CA VAL A 41 -4.49 13.60 4.01
C VAL A 41 -3.47 14.47 3.25
N ASP A 42 -3.89 15.66 2.84
CA ASP A 42 -3.01 16.65 2.22
C ASP A 42 -2.06 17.30 3.26
N ALA A 43 -0.79 17.45 2.90
CA ALA A 43 0.25 18.02 3.75
C ALA A 43 0.10 19.53 3.97
N ASP A 44 -0.51 20.24 3.02
CA ASP A 44 -0.51 21.70 2.97
C ASP A 44 -1.82 22.28 3.54
N ASP A 45 -2.97 21.68 3.22
CA ASP A 45 -4.28 22.15 3.67
C ASP A 45 -5.03 21.18 4.60
N GLY A 46 -4.51 19.97 4.82
CA GLY A 46 -5.12 18.95 5.68
C GLY A 46 -6.37 18.30 5.10
N THR A 47 -6.65 18.49 3.80
CA THR A 47 -7.80 17.87 3.12
C THR A 47 -7.75 16.34 3.27
N PHE A 48 -8.85 15.76 3.71
CA PHE A 48 -9.02 14.31 3.77
C PHE A 48 -9.53 13.78 2.42
N TYR A 49 -8.81 12.81 1.84
CA TYR A 49 -9.16 12.21 0.55
C TYR A 49 -9.89 10.88 0.66
N GLY A 50 -9.85 10.23 1.83
CA GLY A 50 -10.39 8.89 2.02
C GLY A 50 -9.35 7.96 2.62
N LYS A 51 -9.50 6.66 2.34
CA LYS A 51 -8.59 5.62 2.82
C LYS A 51 -7.91 4.89 1.69
N LEU A 52 -6.65 4.53 1.88
CA LEU A 52 -5.94 3.67 0.92
C LEU A 52 -6.65 2.31 0.85
N SER A 53 -7.15 1.94 -0.33
CA SER A 53 -7.94 0.71 -0.53
C SER A 53 -7.19 -0.36 -1.30
N GLN A 54 -6.22 0.02 -2.12
CA GLN A 54 -5.44 -0.91 -2.94
C GLN A 54 -4.08 -0.31 -3.30
N VAL A 55 -3.10 -1.18 -3.50
CA VAL A 55 -1.81 -0.85 -4.12
C VAL A 55 -1.71 -1.69 -5.39
N THR A 56 -1.47 -1.02 -6.52
CA THR A 56 -1.22 -1.67 -7.81
C THR A 56 0.26 -1.53 -8.12
N GLU A 57 0.97 -2.65 -8.09
CA GLU A 57 2.36 -2.70 -8.52
C GLU A 57 2.43 -2.42 -10.03
N THR A 58 3.31 -1.52 -10.42
CA THR A 58 3.61 -1.26 -11.84
C THR A 58 5.10 -1.45 -12.09
N GLY A 59 5.50 -1.53 -13.37
CA GLY A 59 6.91 -1.70 -13.72
C GLY A 59 7.82 -0.50 -13.39
N ALA A 60 7.25 0.63 -12.92
CA ALA A 60 8.02 1.83 -12.55
C ALA A 60 7.81 2.23 -11.10
N ASN A 61 6.60 2.63 -10.73
CA ASN A 61 6.23 3.00 -9.35
C ASN A 61 4.86 2.44 -9.03
N ASP A 62 4.64 2.04 -7.78
CA ASP A 62 3.33 1.60 -7.34
C ASP A 62 2.29 2.72 -7.47
N VAL A 63 1.06 2.32 -7.77
CA VAL A 63 -0.09 3.23 -7.80
C VAL A 63 -0.96 2.94 -6.60
N TYR A 64 -1.18 3.96 -5.78
CA TYR A 64 -2.03 3.93 -4.61
C TYR A 64 -3.45 4.35 -4.98
N HIS A 65 -4.40 3.48 -4.64
CA HIS A 65 -5.83 3.70 -4.85
C HIS A 65 -6.46 4.18 -3.55
N ILE A 66 -7.03 5.37 -3.59
CA ILE A 66 -7.64 6.01 -2.42
C ILE A 66 -9.14 6.05 -2.64
N LYS A 67 -9.87 5.36 -1.78
CA LYS A 67 -11.32 5.37 -1.79
C LYS A 67 -11.83 6.57 -0.99
N GLY A 68 -12.23 7.62 -1.69
CA GLY A 68 -12.96 8.74 -1.13
C GLY A 68 -14.46 8.46 -1.03
N GLU A 69 -15.23 9.46 -0.61
CA GLU A 69 -16.69 9.34 -0.46
C GLU A 69 -17.39 9.22 -1.83
N ASP A 70 -17.08 10.12 -2.76
CA ASP A 70 -17.76 10.21 -4.06
C ASP A 70 -16.91 9.75 -5.25
N ARG A 71 -15.59 9.58 -5.06
CA ARG A 71 -14.66 9.19 -6.11
C ARG A 71 -13.47 8.39 -5.59
N GLU A 72 -12.79 7.73 -6.52
CA GLU A 72 -11.49 7.10 -6.30
C GLU A 72 -10.38 8.03 -6.81
N TYR A 73 -9.28 8.10 -6.07
CA TYR A 73 -8.08 8.82 -6.48
C TYR A 73 -6.96 7.82 -6.73
N LEU A 74 -6.17 8.07 -7.78
CA LEU A 74 -4.99 7.29 -8.10
C LEU A 74 -3.77 8.19 -7.98
N ILE A 75 -2.84 7.84 -7.11
CA ILE A 75 -1.59 8.59 -6.95
C ILE A 75 -0.38 7.68 -7.13
N PRO A 76 0.71 8.15 -7.75
CA PRO A 76 1.95 7.42 -7.78
C PRO A 76 2.61 7.45 -6.40
N ALA A 77 3.08 6.31 -5.92
CA ALA A 77 3.84 6.18 -4.67
C ALA A 77 5.29 6.60 -4.89
N ILE A 78 5.50 7.90 -5.09
CA ILE A 78 6.82 8.51 -5.31
C ILE A 78 7.13 9.55 -4.23
N PRO A 79 8.42 9.84 -3.95
CA PRO A 79 8.81 10.81 -2.91
C PRO A 79 8.21 12.22 -3.08
N ASP A 80 7.94 12.64 -4.31
CA ASP A 80 7.36 13.95 -4.59
C ASP A 80 5.88 14.06 -4.17
N VAL A 81 5.19 12.92 -4.05
CA VAL A 81 3.78 12.85 -3.67
C VAL A 81 3.62 12.36 -2.23
N ILE A 82 4.37 11.34 -1.81
CA ILE A 82 4.29 10.76 -0.47
C ILE A 82 5.23 11.52 0.47
N VAL A 83 4.64 12.34 1.34
CA VAL A 83 5.40 13.17 2.29
C VAL A 83 5.73 12.38 3.55
N GLN A 84 4.79 11.58 4.03
CA GLN A 84 4.98 10.77 5.24
C GLN A 84 4.04 9.57 5.24
N THR A 85 4.54 8.42 5.67
CA THR A 85 3.75 7.23 5.96
C THR A 85 3.83 6.96 7.46
N ASP A 86 2.73 7.14 8.17
CA ASP A 86 2.60 6.92 9.61
C ASP A 86 1.68 5.71 9.86
N ILE A 87 2.29 4.53 9.94
CA ILE A 87 1.57 3.27 10.15
C ILE A 87 0.91 3.25 11.54
N GLU A 88 1.62 3.73 12.57
CA GLU A 88 1.13 3.71 13.95
C GLU A 88 -0.04 4.69 14.14
N GLY A 89 0.07 5.89 13.57
CA GLY A 89 -0.98 6.90 13.58
C GLY A 89 -2.10 6.64 12.56
N GLY A 90 -1.95 5.65 11.68
CA GLY A 90 -2.95 5.26 10.70
C GLY A 90 -3.12 6.27 9.55
N ARG A 91 -2.06 6.99 9.17
CA ARG A 91 -2.12 8.10 8.20
C ARG A 91 -1.07 8.00 7.11
N LEU A 92 -1.48 8.40 5.90
CA LEU A 92 -0.62 8.66 4.76
C LEU A 92 -0.74 10.14 4.39
N VAL A 93 0.33 10.89 4.60
CA VAL A 93 0.38 12.32 4.27
C VAL A 93 0.93 12.48 2.87
N ILE A 94 0.17 13.13 2.00
CA ILE A 94 0.52 13.35 0.62
C ILE A 94 0.60 14.83 0.30
N ARG A 95 1.34 15.20 -0.73
CA ARG A 95 1.27 16.53 -1.33
C ARG A 95 0.76 16.39 -2.75
N LYS A 96 -0.38 17.01 -3.04
CA LYS A 96 -0.92 17.04 -4.40
C LYS A 96 0.01 17.82 -5.33
N MET A 97 0.26 17.28 -6.51
CA MET A 97 0.83 18.06 -7.62
C MET A 97 -0.30 18.72 -8.40
N GLU A 98 -0.04 19.86 -9.03
CA GLU A 98 -1.02 20.46 -9.95
C GLU A 98 -1.46 19.44 -11.01
N GLY A 99 -2.77 19.30 -11.23
CA GLY A 99 -3.32 18.35 -12.20
C GLY A 99 -3.45 16.90 -11.73
N LEU A 100 -3.01 16.53 -10.51
CA LEU A 100 -3.06 15.14 -10.05
C LEU A 100 -4.48 14.61 -9.82
N PHE A 101 -5.43 15.50 -9.54
CA PHE A 101 -6.82 15.16 -9.21
C PHE A 101 -7.88 15.82 -10.12
N ASP A 102 -7.43 16.46 -11.20
CA ASP A 102 -8.25 17.21 -12.15
C ASP A 102 -8.77 16.33 -13.30
#